data_AF-A0A969V3M7-F1
#
_entry.id   AF-A0A969V3M7-F1
#
_cell.length_a   1.000
_cell.length_b   1.000
_cell.length_c   1.000
_cell.angle_alpha   90.00
_cell.angle_beta   90.00
_cell.angle_gamma   90.00
#
_symmetry.space_group_name_H-M   'P 1'
#
loop_
_entity.id
_entity.type
_entity.pdbx_description
1 polymer ?
#
loop_
_entity_poly.entity_id
_entity_poly.type
_entity_poly.pdbx_seq_one_letter_code
_entity_poly.pdbx_strand_id
1 'polypeptide(L)'
;MTGEDWLCARIVEKDWRHFAWLYVFRRQFLIEKKLQFRPKILHEDIAFTTEAVLTASQIIYIEACLYRYRQNPASLTGSTDVSRVMARIDSYFVVVEQLRQLNQRLPMRHTTKTLLASEIIGQALQVFEVAKMLRASEQYQRVIAECKTRRFAQSLFQHVTNVKRLRQVCRMWLAQSGIAGFR
;
A
#
# COMPACT_ATOMS: atom_id res chain seq x y z
N MET A 1 4.05 -3.16 23.39
CA MET A 1 3.05 -2.14 23.01
C MET A 1 1.93 -2.78 22.22
N THR A 2 0.77 -2.15 22.08
CA THR A 2 -0.31 -2.70 21.22
C THR A 2 0.08 -2.60 19.74
N GLY A 3 -0.59 -3.37 18.89
CA GLY A 3 -0.36 -3.30 17.45
C GLY A 3 -0.74 -1.96 16.82
N GLU A 4 -1.79 -1.32 17.35
CA GLU A 4 -2.20 0.01 16.92
C GLU A 4 -1.13 1.07 17.24
N ASP A 5 -0.56 1.03 18.46
CA ASP A 5 0.51 1.94 18.86
C ASP A 5 1.78 1.73 18.03
N TRP A 6 2.12 0.47 17.75
CA TRP A 6 3.24 0.11 16.89
C TRP A 6 3.09 0.68 15.47
N LEU A 7 1.92 0.46 14.83
CA LEU A 7 1.66 0.98 13.50
C LEU A 7 1.79 2.50 13.46
N CYS A 8 1.14 3.19 14.39
CA CYS A 8 1.17 4.65 14.47
C CYS A 8 2.59 5.18 14.64
N ALA A 9 3.38 4.61 15.56
CA ALA A 9 4.77 5.01 15.77
C ALA A 9 5.60 4.85 14.48
N ARG A 10 5.50 3.68 13.82
CA ARG A 10 6.27 3.40 12.59
C ARG A 10 5.85 4.27 11.41
N ILE A 11 4.57 4.61 11.25
CA ILE A 11 4.12 5.54 10.19
C ILE A 11 4.66 6.95 10.46
N VAL A 12 4.57 7.45 11.69
CA VAL A 12 5.03 8.80 12.07
C VAL A 12 6.54 8.93 11.86
N GLU A 13 7.30 7.91 12.24
CA GLU A 13 8.75 7.83 12.04
C GLU A 13 9.15 7.56 10.58
N LYS A 14 8.19 7.27 9.70
CA LYS A 14 8.40 6.89 8.28
C LYS A 14 9.22 5.60 8.11
N ASP A 15 9.10 4.68 9.05
CA ASP A 15 9.74 3.36 9.03
C ASP A 15 8.69 2.23 9.08
N TRP A 16 7.52 2.46 8.49
CA TRP A 16 6.50 1.41 8.36
C TRP A 16 6.95 0.36 7.33
N ARG A 17 7.49 -0.75 7.83
CA ARG A 17 7.91 -1.89 7.03
C ARG A 17 6.84 -2.98 7.07
N HIS A 18 6.11 -3.11 5.97
CA HIS A 18 5.03 -4.09 5.82
C HIS A 18 5.51 -5.46 5.29
N PHE A 19 6.80 -5.62 5.03
CA PHE A 19 7.37 -6.86 4.54
C PHE A 19 7.18 -7.98 5.55
N ALA A 20 6.39 -9.00 5.20
CA ALA A 20 6.02 -10.06 6.13
C ALA A 20 7.23 -10.85 6.66
N TRP A 21 8.32 -10.92 5.89
CA TRP A 21 9.56 -11.61 6.29
C TRP A 21 10.33 -10.92 7.43
N LEU A 22 9.95 -9.70 7.83
CA LEU A 22 10.54 -9.01 8.98
C LEU A 22 9.83 -9.34 10.30
N TYR A 23 8.79 -10.17 10.26
CA TYR A 23 7.94 -10.46 11.41
C TYR A 23 7.98 -11.95 11.76
N VAL A 24 7.87 -12.24 13.06
CA VAL A 24 7.61 -13.58 13.58
C VAL A 24 6.23 -13.59 14.21
N PHE A 25 5.34 -14.43 13.68
CA PHE A 25 3.96 -14.53 14.15
C PHE A 25 3.74 -15.78 14.97
N ARG A 26 3.05 -15.67 16.11
CA ARG A 26 2.56 -16.83 16.84
C ARG A 26 1.53 -17.55 15.97
N ARG A 27 1.75 -18.83 15.67
CA ARG A 27 0.84 -19.63 14.81
C ARG A 27 -0.61 -19.57 15.28
N GLN A 28 -0.84 -19.74 16.58
CA GLN A 28 -2.18 -19.73 17.17
C GLN A 28 -2.89 -18.38 16.93
N PHE A 29 -2.16 -17.27 17.03
CA PHE A 29 -2.67 -15.94 16.72
C PHE A 29 -3.15 -15.82 15.26
N LEU A 30 -2.37 -16.32 14.30
CA LEU A 30 -2.76 -16.30 12.88
C LEU A 30 -4.06 -17.09 12.64
N ILE A 31 -4.21 -18.25 13.28
CA ILE A 31 -5.39 -19.11 13.13
C ILE A 31 -6.62 -18.46 13.76
N GLU A 32 -6.51 -17.98 15.01
CA GLU A 32 -7.63 -17.35 15.73
C GLU A 32 -8.13 -16.09 15.03
N LYS A 33 -7.21 -15.28 14.49
CA LYS A 33 -7.54 -14.07 13.74
C LYS A 33 -7.84 -14.34 12.26
N LYS A 34 -7.75 -15.60 11.80
CA LYS A 34 -7.97 -16.02 10.41
C LYS A 34 -7.12 -15.23 9.41
N LEU A 35 -5.88 -14.95 9.78
CA LEU A 35 -4.92 -14.20 8.97
C LEU A 35 -4.26 -15.14 7.96
N GLN A 36 -4.36 -14.79 6.68
CA GLN A 36 -3.77 -15.55 5.58
C GLN A 36 -3.40 -14.63 4.42
N PHE A 37 -2.36 -15.01 3.67
CA PHE A 37 -2.06 -14.35 2.41
C PHE A 37 -3.20 -14.56 1.42
N ARG A 38 -3.47 -13.54 0.61
CA ARG A 38 -4.51 -13.61 -0.42
C ARG A 38 -3.87 -14.01 -1.73
N PRO A 39 -4.18 -15.20 -2.27
CA PRO A 39 -3.47 -15.72 -3.41
C PRO A 39 -3.64 -14.83 -4.65
N LYS A 40 -2.66 -14.90 -5.56
CA LYS A 40 -2.67 -14.25 -6.89
C LYS A 40 -2.59 -12.71 -6.86
N ILE A 41 -2.09 -12.13 -5.77
CA ILE A 41 -1.87 -10.68 -5.66
C ILE A 41 -0.37 -10.46 -5.39
N LEU A 42 0.28 -9.61 -6.19
CA LEU A 42 1.61 -9.12 -5.85
C LEU A 42 1.51 -8.15 -4.69
N HIS A 43 2.52 -8.06 -3.84
CA HIS A 43 2.48 -7.18 -2.66
C HIS A 43 1.36 -7.53 -1.65
N GLU A 44 0.96 -8.80 -1.61
CA GLU A 44 -0.02 -9.35 -0.64
C GLU A 44 0.40 -9.16 0.83
N ASP A 45 1.70 -9.00 1.07
CA ASP A 45 2.29 -8.72 2.38
C ASP A 45 1.86 -7.36 2.95
N ILE A 46 1.59 -6.36 2.11
CA ILE A 46 1.12 -5.04 2.57
C ILE A 46 -0.16 -5.19 3.40
N ALA A 47 -1.19 -5.82 2.83
CA ALA A 47 -2.48 -5.96 3.48
C ALA A 47 -2.42 -6.98 4.63
N PHE A 48 -1.72 -8.11 4.43
CA PHE A 48 -1.55 -9.13 5.46
C PHE A 48 -0.89 -8.57 6.71
N THR A 49 0.28 -7.93 6.57
CA THR A 49 1.04 -7.40 7.72
C THR A 49 0.29 -6.26 8.39
N THR A 50 -0.39 -5.40 7.63
CA THR A 50 -1.20 -4.32 8.21
C THR A 50 -2.33 -4.88 9.05
N GLU A 51 -3.06 -5.90 8.56
CA GLU A 51 -4.12 -6.56 9.32
C GLU A 51 -3.58 -7.29 10.55
N ALA A 52 -2.48 -8.03 10.40
CA ALA A 52 -1.84 -8.76 11.48
C ALA A 52 -1.38 -7.81 12.60
N VAL A 53 -0.74 -6.69 12.24
CA VAL A 53 -0.32 -5.67 13.21
C VAL A 53 -1.54 -5.03 13.87
N LEU A 54 -2.54 -4.58 13.13
CA LEU A 54 -3.71 -3.91 13.71
C LEU A 54 -4.56 -4.80 14.63
N THR A 55 -4.51 -6.13 14.43
CA THR A 55 -5.28 -7.10 15.24
C THR A 55 -4.45 -7.71 16.37
N ALA A 56 -3.16 -7.39 16.46
CA ALA A 56 -2.28 -7.86 17.52
C ALA A 56 -2.50 -7.10 18.83
N SER A 57 -2.74 -7.84 19.91
CA SER A 57 -2.82 -7.26 21.26
C SER A 57 -1.46 -6.79 21.78
N GLN A 58 -0.39 -7.44 21.33
CA GLN A 58 0.98 -7.12 21.75
C GLN A 58 1.97 -7.32 20.60
N ILE A 59 2.86 -6.35 20.44
CA ILE A 59 4.05 -6.42 19.59
C ILE A 59 5.29 -6.18 20.44
N ILE A 60 6.31 -7.00 20.18
CA ILE A 60 7.66 -6.91 20.74
C ILE A 60 8.60 -6.62 19.58
N TYR A 61 9.47 -5.63 19.78
CA TYR A 61 10.53 -5.31 18.84
C TYR A 61 11.87 -5.78 19.40
N ILE A 62 12.68 -6.40 18.54
CA ILE A 62 14.02 -6.84 18.87
C ILE A 62 14.98 -6.02 18.01
N GLU A 63 15.76 -5.16 18.66
CA GLU A 63 16.79 -4.35 18.00
C GLU A 63 18.05 -5.20 17.76
N ALA A 64 17.93 -6.21 16.90
CA ALA A 64 19.03 -7.07 16.50
C ALA A 64 18.95 -7.39 14.99
N CYS A 65 20.11 -7.53 14.35
CA CYS A 65 20.17 -7.95 12.95
C CYS A 65 19.90 -9.46 12.84
N LEU A 66 18.61 -9.82 12.78
CA LEU A 66 18.16 -11.22 12.69
C LEU A 66 17.89 -11.68 11.25
N TYR A 67 17.91 -10.76 10.29
CA TYR A 67 17.59 -11.05 8.90
C TYR A 67 18.57 -10.34 7.95
N ARG A 68 19.17 -11.10 7.03
CA ARG A 68 20.03 -10.59 5.97
C ARG A 68 19.35 -10.79 4.62
N TYR A 69 18.98 -9.70 3.98
CA TYR A 69 18.32 -9.74 2.68
C TYR A 69 19.33 -10.11 1.57
N ARG A 70 18.94 -11.02 0.67
CA ARG A 70 19.70 -11.36 -0.53
C ARG A 70 18.98 -10.81 -1.75
N GLN A 71 19.65 -9.94 -2.50
CA GLN A 71 19.12 -9.40 -3.75
C GLN A 71 19.19 -10.44 -4.87
N ASN A 72 18.12 -10.51 -5.66
CA ASN A 72 18.06 -11.32 -6.87
C ASN A 72 17.92 -10.38 -8.09
N PRO A 73 18.88 -10.35 -9.02
CA PRO A 73 18.78 -9.55 -10.24
C PRO A 73 17.53 -9.87 -11.08
N ALA A 74 17.01 -11.10 -11.02
CA ALA A 74 15.78 -11.51 -11.68
C ALA A 74 14.50 -11.14 -10.89
N SER A 75 14.57 -10.17 -9.96
CA SER A 75 13.42 -9.78 -9.14
C SER A 75 12.23 -9.28 -9.97
N LEU A 76 11.03 -9.65 -9.52
CA LEU A 76 9.76 -9.33 -10.20
C LEU A 76 9.49 -7.82 -10.32
N THR A 77 10.02 -7.02 -9.39
CA THR A 77 9.76 -5.57 -9.30
C THR A 77 10.56 -4.72 -10.30
N GLY A 78 11.61 -5.27 -10.92
CA GLY A 78 12.44 -4.56 -11.89
C GLY A 78 12.03 -4.75 -13.36
N SER A 79 11.06 -5.63 -13.62
CA SER A 79 10.67 -5.98 -14.99
C SER A 79 9.95 -4.82 -15.69
N THR A 80 10.33 -4.55 -16.95
CA THR A 80 9.67 -3.59 -17.85
C THR A 80 8.68 -4.24 -18.81
N ASP A 81 8.60 -5.57 -18.82
CA ASP A 81 7.58 -6.32 -19.56
C ASP A 81 6.16 -5.84 -19.21
N VAL A 82 5.37 -5.50 -20.24
CA VAL A 82 4.04 -4.89 -20.10
C VAL A 82 3.11 -5.74 -19.24
N SER A 83 3.09 -7.06 -19.45
CA SER A 83 2.21 -7.96 -18.71
C SER A 83 2.54 -8.00 -17.23
N ARG A 84 3.83 -8.03 -16.87
CA ARG A 84 4.28 -7.98 -15.47
C ARG A 84 4.04 -6.61 -14.84
N VAL A 85 4.21 -5.52 -15.58
CA VAL A 85 3.91 -4.16 -15.11
C VAL A 85 2.41 -4.02 -14.83
N MET A 86 1.55 -4.52 -15.72
CA MET A 86 0.10 -4.56 -15.52
C MET A 86 -0.28 -5.38 -14.28
N ALA A 87 0.29 -6.58 -14.10
CA ALA A 87 0.03 -7.40 -12.92
C ALA A 87 0.38 -6.68 -11.60
N ARG A 88 1.45 -5.86 -11.58
CA ARG A 88 1.81 -5.03 -10.42
C ARG A 88 0.79 -3.93 -10.18
N ILE A 89 0.36 -3.25 -11.23
CA ILE A 89 -0.67 -2.19 -11.14
C ILE A 89 -1.99 -2.75 -10.62
N ASP A 90 -2.47 -3.84 -11.22
CA ASP A 90 -3.70 -4.54 -10.80
C ASP A 90 -3.60 -4.97 -9.33
N SER A 91 -2.44 -5.44 -8.91
CA SER A 91 -2.20 -5.81 -7.51
C SER A 91 -2.24 -4.61 -6.56
N TYR A 92 -1.70 -3.45 -6.94
CA TYR A 92 -1.83 -2.23 -6.13
C TYR A 92 -3.28 -1.75 -6.00
N PHE A 93 -4.10 -1.84 -7.05
CA PHE A 93 -5.53 -1.54 -6.93
C PHE A 93 -6.21 -2.42 -5.88
N VAL A 94 -5.89 -3.72 -5.89
CA VAL A 94 -6.42 -4.69 -4.93
C VAL A 94 -5.90 -4.40 -3.51
N VAL A 95 -4.62 -4.09 -3.33
CA VAL A 95 -4.04 -3.74 -2.02
C VAL A 95 -4.69 -2.49 -1.45
N VAL A 96 -4.84 -1.43 -2.25
CA VAL A 96 -5.50 -0.17 -1.83
C VAL A 96 -6.92 -0.43 -1.37
N GLU A 97 -7.66 -1.27 -2.09
CA GLU A 97 -8.99 -1.69 -1.69
C GLU A 97 -8.99 -2.41 -0.34
N GLN A 98 -8.09 -3.39 -0.18
CA GLN A 98 -8.01 -4.17 1.05
C GLN A 98 -7.70 -3.29 2.25
N LEU A 99 -6.71 -2.40 2.14
CA LEU A 99 -6.37 -1.46 3.20
C LEU A 99 -7.55 -0.53 3.52
N ARG A 100 -8.31 -0.08 2.52
CA ARG A 100 -9.53 0.71 2.75
C ARG A 100 -10.57 -0.07 3.53
N GLN A 101 -10.79 -1.34 3.18
CA GLN A 101 -11.70 -2.23 3.91
C GLN A 101 -11.23 -2.42 5.35
N LEU A 102 -9.93 -2.61 5.59
CA LEU A 102 -9.35 -2.65 6.94
C LEU A 102 -9.66 -1.36 7.72
N ASN A 103 -9.42 -0.20 7.09
CA ASN A 103 -9.64 1.12 7.71
C ASN A 103 -11.10 1.37 8.11
N GLN A 104 -12.03 0.79 7.36
CA GLN A 104 -13.47 0.90 7.61
C GLN A 104 -13.94 -0.08 8.69
N ARG A 105 -13.53 -1.35 8.60
CA ARG A 105 -14.10 -2.44 9.40
C ARG A 105 -13.44 -2.65 10.77
N LEU A 106 -12.15 -2.32 10.92
CA LEU A 106 -11.45 -2.57 12.18
C LEU A 106 -11.77 -1.46 13.20
N PRO A 107 -12.05 -1.82 14.46
CA PRO A 107 -12.23 -0.85 15.53
C PRO A 107 -10.87 -0.24 15.87
N MET A 108 -10.67 1.02 15.47
CA MET A 108 -9.41 1.76 15.65
C MET A 108 -9.71 3.20 16.06
N ARG A 109 -8.76 3.82 16.75
CA ARG A 109 -8.78 5.24 17.07
C ARG A 109 -8.80 6.09 15.80
N HIS A 110 -9.39 7.27 15.89
CA HIS A 110 -9.46 8.20 14.77
C HIS A 110 -8.08 8.60 14.21
N THR A 111 -7.09 8.75 15.10
CA THR A 111 -5.70 9.03 14.74
C THR A 111 -5.10 7.92 13.89
N THR A 112 -5.28 6.66 14.28
CA THR A 112 -4.84 5.49 13.53
C THR A 112 -5.52 5.40 12.17
N LYS A 113 -6.84 5.66 12.11
CA LYS A 113 -7.57 5.67 10.81
C LYS A 113 -7.02 6.71 9.85
N THR A 114 -6.64 7.87 10.38
CA THR A 114 -6.04 8.96 9.61
C THR A 114 -4.63 8.60 9.11
N LEU A 115 -3.82 7.99 9.97
CA LEU A 115 -2.46 7.55 9.59
C LEU A 115 -2.51 6.42 8.55
N LEU A 116 -3.36 5.41 8.76
CA LEU A 116 -3.58 4.34 7.78
C LEU A 116 -4.10 4.89 6.46
N ALA A 117 -4.96 5.90 6.47
CA ALA A 117 -5.40 6.55 5.25
C ALA A 117 -4.26 7.25 4.49
N SER A 118 -3.31 7.87 5.18
CA SER A 118 -2.09 8.41 4.54
C SER A 118 -1.27 7.30 3.88
N GLU A 119 -1.19 6.12 4.49
CA GLU A 119 -0.52 4.96 3.89
C GLU A 119 -1.28 4.40 2.68
N ILE A 120 -2.61 4.35 2.75
CA ILE A 120 -3.47 3.98 1.60
C ILE A 120 -3.19 4.90 0.41
N ILE A 121 -3.12 6.21 0.64
CA ILE A 121 -2.74 7.17 -0.40
C ILE A 121 -1.34 6.86 -0.92
N GLY A 122 -0.38 6.56 -0.04
CA GLY A 122 0.98 6.15 -0.41
C GLY A 122 1.00 4.95 -1.38
N GLN A 123 0.20 3.92 -1.10
CA GLN A 123 0.08 2.74 -1.97
C GLN A 123 -0.67 3.05 -3.27
N ALA A 124 -1.72 3.87 -3.21
CA ALA A 124 -2.44 4.32 -4.41
C ALA A 124 -1.54 5.12 -5.35
N LEU A 125 -0.59 5.89 -4.80
CA LEU A 125 0.38 6.62 -5.61
C LEU A 125 1.37 5.68 -6.34
N GLN A 126 1.61 4.47 -5.84
CA GLN A 126 2.46 3.47 -6.53
C GLN A 126 1.86 3.01 -7.85
N VAL A 127 0.52 2.96 -7.98
CA VAL A 127 -0.17 2.68 -9.26
C VAL A 127 0.37 3.60 -10.35
N PHE A 128 0.42 4.89 -10.06
CA PHE A 128 0.86 5.89 -11.02
C PHE A 128 2.37 5.87 -11.27
N GLU A 129 3.18 5.60 -10.25
CA GLU A 129 4.63 5.46 -10.41
C GLU A 129 4.97 4.29 -11.35
N VAL A 130 4.31 3.16 -11.16
CA VAL A 130 4.47 1.99 -12.02
C VAL A 130 3.86 2.23 -13.42
N ALA A 131 2.71 2.91 -13.51
CA ALA A 131 2.07 3.25 -14.79
C ALA A 131 2.93 4.14 -15.69
N LYS A 132 3.90 4.90 -15.16
CA LYS A 132 4.86 5.66 -15.99
C LYS A 132 5.64 4.77 -16.96
N MET A 133 5.86 3.51 -16.60
CA MET A 133 6.55 2.51 -17.45
C MET A 133 5.70 2.10 -18.67
N LEU A 134 4.39 2.34 -18.64
CA LEU A 134 3.46 1.99 -19.71
C LEU A 134 3.13 3.15 -20.65
N ARG A 135 3.69 4.36 -20.48
CA ARG A 135 3.23 5.58 -21.20
C ARG A 135 3.12 5.46 -22.72
N ALA A 136 3.95 4.61 -23.35
CA ALA A 136 3.95 4.37 -24.79
C ALA A 136 3.03 3.20 -25.22
N SER A 137 2.41 2.50 -24.28
CA SER A 137 1.58 1.32 -24.52
C SER A 137 0.09 1.67 -24.47
N GLU A 138 -0.72 0.92 -25.22
CA GLU A 138 -2.19 1.07 -25.23
C GLU A 138 -2.81 0.82 -23.84
N GLN A 139 -2.18 -0.04 -23.03
CA GLN A 139 -2.63 -0.40 -21.69
C GLN A 139 -2.59 0.79 -20.72
N TYR A 140 -1.78 1.82 -20.98
CA TYR A 140 -1.75 3.02 -20.15
C TYR A 140 -3.13 3.69 -20.05
N GLN A 141 -3.86 3.79 -21.16
CA GLN A 141 -5.19 4.42 -21.15
C GLN A 141 -6.18 3.66 -20.29
N ARG A 142 -6.10 2.32 -20.28
CA ARG A 142 -6.90 1.47 -19.39
C ARG A 142 -6.62 1.81 -17.92
N VAL A 143 -5.34 1.87 -17.53
CA VAL A 143 -4.95 2.19 -16.15
C VAL A 143 -5.43 3.58 -15.73
N ILE A 144 -5.31 4.57 -16.62
CA ILE A 144 -5.80 5.93 -16.35
C ILE A 144 -7.33 5.96 -16.22
N ALA A 145 -8.06 5.23 -17.06
CA ALA A 145 -9.52 5.13 -16.95
C ALA A 145 -9.93 4.50 -15.61
N GLU A 146 -9.24 3.46 -15.16
CA GLU A 146 -9.47 2.83 -13.87
C GLU A 146 -9.19 3.77 -12.69
N CYS A 147 -8.12 4.56 -12.78
CA CYS A 147 -7.80 5.58 -11.77
C CYS A 147 -8.88 6.67 -11.66
N LYS A 148 -9.60 6.96 -12.76
CA LYS A 148 -10.70 7.93 -12.80
C LYS A 148 -12.01 7.39 -12.23
N THR A 149 -12.10 6.09 -11.92
CA THR A 149 -13.30 5.53 -11.30
C THR A 149 -13.54 6.18 -9.93
N ARG A 150 -14.82 6.44 -9.59
CA ARG A 150 -15.20 7.07 -8.31
C ARG A 150 -14.60 6.34 -7.11
N ARG A 151 -14.52 5.01 -7.18
CA ARG A 151 -14.01 4.14 -6.12
C ARG A 151 -12.51 4.34 -5.85
N PHE A 152 -11.69 4.49 -6.89
CA PHE A 152 -10.25 4.73 -6.71
C PHE A 152 -9.96 6.21 -6.40
N ALA A 153 -10.70 7.13 -7.02
CA ALA A 153 -10.62 8.55 -6.68
C ALA A 153 -10.91 8.78 -5.18
N GLN A 154 -11.90 8.09 -4.60
CA GLN A 154 -12.17 8.16 -3.16
C GLN A 154 -10.96 7.77 -2.31
N SER A 155 -10.21 6.71 -2.66
CA SER A 155 -8.99 6.35 -1.92
C SER A 155 -7.87 7.38 -2.01
N LEU A 156 -7.89 8.24 -3.03
CA LEU A 156 -6.91 9.31 -3.21
C LEU A 156 -7.27 10.59 -2.46
N PHE A 157 -8.55 10.93 -2.34
CA PHE A 157 -9.00 12.24 -1.85
C PHE A 157 -9.72 12.22 -0.49
N GLN A 158 -10.45 11.15 -0.15
CA GLN A 158 -11.41 11.14 0.97
C GLN A 158 -10.78 11.40 2.34
N HIS A 159 -9.50 11.09 2.50
CA HIS A 159 -8.80 11.14 3.79
C HIS A 159 -7.47 11.87 3.70
N VAL A 160 -7.32 12.76 2.71
CA VAL A 160 -6.12 13.60 2.59
C VAL A 160 -6.19 14.69 3.65
N THR A 161 -5.42 14.50 4.73
CA THR A 161 -5.35 15.47 5.83
C THR A 161 -4.11 16.36 5.74
N ASN A 162 -3.19 16.09 4.81
CA ASN A 162 -1.92 16.80 4.67
C ASN A 162 -1.83 17.51 3.31
N VAL A 163 -1.56 18.82 3.34
CA VAL A 163 -1.41 19.67 2.13
C VAL A 163 -0.34 19.12 1.17
N LYS A 164 0.74 18.52 1.67
CA LYS A 164 1.77 17.88 0.83
C LYS A 164 1.20 16.68 0.07
N ARG A 165 0.42 15.82 0.76
CA ARG A 165 -0.27 14.68 0.13
C ARG A 165 -1.31 15.17 -0.88
N LEU A 166 -2.07 16.21 -0.55
CA LEU A 166 -3.02 16.83 -1.46
C LEU A 166 -2.34 17.34 -2.73
N ARG A 167 -1.25 18.09 -2.60
CA ARG A 167 -0.46 18.56 -3.75
C ARG A 167 0.06 17.41 -4.60
N GLN A 168 0.53 16.33 -3.98
CA GLN A 168 1.01 15.14 -4.69
C GLN A 168 -0.11 14.48 -5.51
N VAL A 169 -1.26 14.23 -4.88
CA VAL A 169 -2.44 13.66 -5.54
C VAL A 169 -2.91 14.58 -6.68
N CYS A 170 -3.09 15.88 -6.42
CA CYS A 170 -3.53 16.85 -7.44
C CYS A 170 -2.56 16.93 -8.62
N ARG A 171 -1.24 17.00 -8.36
CA ARG A 171 -0.23 17.05 -9.42
C ARG A 171 -0.32 15.83 -10.33
N MET A 172 -0.51 14.65 -9.75
CA MET A 172 -0.58 13.40 -10.49
C MET A 172 -1.90 13.26 -11.24
N TRP A 173 -3.01 13.70 -10.64
CA TRP A 173 -4.32 13.75 -11.29
C TRP A 173 -4.33 14.71 -12.49
N LEU A 174 -3.77 15.91 -12.34
CA LEU A 174 -3.66 16.90 -13.43
C LEU A 174 -2.76 16.44 -14.58
N ALA A 175 -1.67 15.73 -14.27
CA ALA A 175 -0.79 15.13 -15.28
C ALA A 175 -1.49 14.08 -16.16
N GLN A 176 -2.63 13.53 -15.72
CA GLN A 176 -3.40 12.51 -16.44
C GLN A 176 -4.62 13.05 -17.17
N SER A 177 -5.07 14.24 -16.80
CA SER A 177 -6.15 14.95 -17.50
C SER A 177 -5.66 15.67 -18.76
N GLY A 178 -4.37 15.59 -19.09
CA GLY A 178 -3.77 16.31 -20.22
C GLY A 178 -3.61 17.82 -19.97
N ILE A 179 -3.89 18.29 -18.74
CA ILE A 179 -3.92 19.72 -18.39
C ILE A 179 -2.53 20.22 -17.96
N ALA A 180 -1.60 19.34 -17.59
CA ALA A 180 -0.26 19.75 -17.14
C ALA A 180 0.82 19.47 -18.19
N GLY A 181 0.85 20.30 -19.23
CA GLY A 181 2.08 20.67 -19.89
C GLY A 181 2.77 21.78 -19.08
N PHE A 182 3.44 21.41 -17.99
CA PHE A 182 4.44 22.29 -17.38
C PHE A 182 5.75 21.52 -17.35
N ARG A 183 6.61 21.91 -18.30
CA ARG A 183 8.05 21.65 -18.33
C ARG A 183 8.70 22.23 -17.06
#